data_AF-A0A1G9N7U7-F1
#
_entry.id   AF-A0A1G9N7U7-F1
#
_cell.length_a   1.000
_cell.length_b   1.000
_cell.length_c   1.000
_cell.angle_alpha   90.00
_cell.angle_beta   90.00
_cell.angle_gamma   90.00
#
_symmetry.space_group_name_H-M   'P 1'
#
loop_
_entity.id
_entity.type
_entity.pdbx_description
1 polymer ?
#
loop_
_entity_poly.entity_id
_entity_poly.type
_entity_poly.pdbx_seq_one_letter_code
_entity_poly.pdbx_strand_id
1 'polypeptide(L)'
;MIRKMTEEEVKKFCMERRTFLDYKDIQEYIEDIVVCLVYSSWHYSEERARERCKERMAWIEEFFEQKEPADDASAEIGYSCG
;
A
#
# COMPACT_ATOMS: atom_id res chain seq x y z
N MET A 1 -11.46 6.87 -5.92
CA MET A 1 -10.60 7.72 -6.77
C MET A 1 -9.57 8.38 -5.87
N ILE A 2 -8.34 7.92 -5.97
CA ILE A 2 -7.20 8.43 -5.21
C ILE A 2 -6.93 9.88 -5.63
N ARG A 3 -6.74 10.75 -4.64
CA ARG A 3 -6.42 12.16 -4.87
C ARG A 3 -5.07 12.28 -5.57
N LYS A 4 -4.99 13.11 -6.61
CA LYS A 4 -3.70 13.47 -7.22
C LYS A 4 -2.79 14.18 -6.21
N MET A 5 -1.61 13.62 -5.99
CA MET A 5 -0.55 14.18 -5.15
C MET A 5 0.61 14.72 -5.98
N THR A 6 1.27 15.76 -5.48
CA THR A 6 2.56 16.23 -6.01
C THR A 6 3.68 15.26 -5.62
N GLU A 7 4.85 15.37 -6.26
CA GLU A 7 6.01 14.53 -5.92
C GLU A 7 6.42 14.66 -4.44
N GLU A 8 6.36 15.88 -3.88
CA GLU A 8 6.67 16.13 -2.48
C GLU A 8 5.64 15.48 -1.54
N GLU A 9 4.35 15.55 -1.90
CA GLU A 9 3.27 14.91 -1.14
C GLU A 9 3.40 13.38 -1.17
N VAL A 10 3.69 12.80 -2.33
CA VAL A 10 3.94 11.36 -2.48
C VAL A 10 5.12 10.93 -1.62
N LYS A 11 6.24 11.66 -1.69
CA LYS A 11 7.43 11.34 -0.89
C LYS A 11 7.11 11.37 0.60
N LYS A 12 6.41 12.41 1.07
CA LYS A 12 6.01 12.52 2.47
C LYS A 12 5.07 11.38 2.87
N PHE A 13 4.09 11.06 2.02
CA PHE A 13 3.15 9.97 2.24
C PHE A 13 3.88 8.64 2.45
N CYS A 14 4.72 8.24 1.50
CA CYS A 14 5.48 6.98 1.60
C CYS A 14 6.42 6.98 2.81
N MET A 15 7.11 8.09 3.12
CA MET A 15 8.00 8.17 4.28
C MET A 15 7.28 7.96 5.61
N GLU A 16 6.07 8.50 5.77
CA GLU A 16 5.24 8.27 6.97
C GLU A 16 4.80 6.81 7.10
N ARG A 17 4.62 6.10 5.97
CA ARG A 17 4.18 4.70 5.91
C ARG A 17 5.32 3.67 5.94
N ARG A 18 6.56 4.12 6.18
CA ARG A 18 7.72 3.25 6.52
C ARG A 18 7.72 2.78 7.96
N THR A 19 6.72 3.19 8.72
CA THR A 19 6.42 2.67 10.06
C THR A 19 4.97 2.24 10.08
N PHE A 20 4.63 1.20 10.83
CA PHE A 20 3.24 0.83 11.05
C PHE A 20 2.51 1.95 11.79
N LEU A 21 1.45 2.46 11.17
CA LEU A 21 0.58 3.47 11.76
C LEU A 21 -0.47 2.82 12.65
N ASP A 22 -1.11 3.61 13.52
CA ASP A 22 -2.20 3.14 14.38
C ASP A 22 -3.52 3.04 13.57
N TYR A 23 -3.53 2.11 12.62
CA TYR A 23 -4.68 1.84 11.76
C TYR A 23 -5.87 1.35 12.59
N LYS A 24 -7.04 1.94 12.36
CA LYS A 24 -8.25 1.52 13.07
C LYS A 24 -8.68 0.11 12.71
N ASP A 25 -8.51 -0.24 11.43
CA ASP A 25 -8.84 -1.54 10.86
C ASP A 25 -7.99 -1.82 9.62
N ILE A 26 -8.08 -3.05 9.13
CA ILE A 26 -7.33 -3.49 7.94
C ILE A 26 -7.73 -2.73 6.66
N GLN A 27 -8.92 -2.13 6.59
CA GLN A 27 -9.33 -1.38 5.39
C GLN A 27 -8.53 -0.08 5.26
N GLU A 28 -8.26 0.62 6.37
CA GLU A 28 -7.36 1.79 6.36
C GLU A 28 -5.94 1.40 5.93
N TYR A 29 -5.45 0.24 6.38
CA TYR A 29 -4.16 -0.30 5.96
C TYR A 29 -4.11 -0.63 4.46
N ILE A 30 -5.15 -1.28 3.94
CA ILE A 30 -5.27 -1.60 2.51
C ILE A 30 -5.30 -0.33 1.66
N GLU A 31 -6.00 0.73 2.09
CA GLU A 31 -6.03 1.99 1.33
C GLU A 31 -4.63 2.61 1.23
N ASP A 32 -3.84 2.59 2.31
CA ASP A 32 -2.46 3.08 2.27
C ASP A 32 -1.58 2.24 1.33
N ILE A 33 -1.71 0.91 1.35
CA ILE A 33 -1.01 0.02 0.39
C ILE A 33 -1.40 0.35 -1.05
N VAL A 34 -2.70 0.52 -1.32
CA VAL A 34 -3.22 0.87 -2.64
C VAL A 34 -2.62 2.20 -3.13
N VAL A 35 -2.56 3.21 -2.26
CA VAL A 35 -1.95 4.50 -2.57
C VAL A 35 -0.46 4.35 -2.86
N CYS A 36 0.28 3.59 -2.04
CA CYS A 36 1.70 3.30 -2.29
C CYS A 36 1.90 2.60 -3.65
N LEU A 37 1.08 1.61 -4.01
CA LEU A 37 1.16 0.93 -5.30
C LEU A 37 0.91 1.89 -6.49
N VAL A 38 -0.08 2.76 -6.39
CA VAL A 38 -0.41 3.73 -7.45
C VAL A 38 0.70 4.75 -7.66
N TYR A 39 1.34 5.19 -6.58
CA TYR A 39 2.44 6.16 -6.63
C TYR A 39 3.83 5.55 -6.68
N SER A 40 3.94 4.21 -6.65
CA SER A 40 5.19 3.50 -6.84
C SER A 40 5.78 3.76 -8.23
N SER A 41 7.06 3.44 -8.41
CA SER A 41 7.73 3.44 -9.72
C SER A 41 7.13 2.45 -10.74
N TRP A 42 6.23 1.56 -10.30
CA TRP A 42 5.52 0.62 -11.18
C TRP A 42 4.22 1.21 -11.74
N HIS A 43 3.79 2.38 -11.26
CA HIS A 43 2.68 3.17 -11.79
C HIS A 43 1.38 2.36 -12.00
N TYR A 44 0.97 1.59 -10.98
CA TYR A 44 -0.29 0.87 -11.02
C TYR A 44 -1.46 1.85 -11.22
N SER A 45 -2.48 1.43 -11.98
CA SER A 45 -3.79 2.09 -11.89
C SER A 45 -4.42 1.78 -10.53
N GLU A 46 -5.30 2.65 -10.03
CA GLU A 46 -6.06 2.39 -8.80
C GLU A 46 -6.83 1.07 -8.87
N GLU A 47 -7.43 0.77 -10.01
CA GLU A 47 -8.13 -0.50 -10.24
C GLU A 47 -7.17 -1.69 -10.09
N ARG A 48 -6.01 -1.65 -10.76
CA ARG A 48 -5.05 -2.75 -10.70
C ARG A 48 -4.43 -2.92 -9.32
N ALA A 49 -4.17 -1.82 -8.61
CA ALA A 49 -3.69 -1.86 -7.23
C ALA A 49 -4.70 -2.52 -6.29
N ARG A 50 -5.98 -2.18 -6.43
CA ARG A 50 -7.07 -2.81 -5.65
C ARG A 50 -7.24 -4.29 -5.99
N GLU A 51 -7.14 -4.67 -7.26
CA GLU A 51 -7.13 -6.08 -7.68
C GLU A 51 -5.97 -6.84 -7.05
N ARG A 52 -4.75 -6.30 -7.09
CA ARG A 52 -3.59 -6.93 -6.44
C ARG A 52 -3.79 -7.12 -4.95
N CYS A 53 -4.36 -6.13 -4.25
CA CYS A 53 -4.66 -6.27 -2.83
C CYS A 53 -5.69 -7.38 -2.57
N LYS A 54 -6.70 -7.52 -3.44
CA LYS A 54 -7.65 -8.65 -3.35
C LYS A 54 -6.97 -10.00 -3.61
N GLU A 55 -6.13 -10.10 -4.64
CA GLU A 55 -5.37 -11.31 -4.98
C GLU A 55 -4.41 -11.73 -3.84
N ARG A 56 -3.91 -10.76 -3.05
CA ARG A 56 -2.93 -10.95 -1.97
C ARG A 56 -3.52 -10.72 -0.56
N MET A 57 -4.84 -10.81 -0.39
CA MET A 57 -5.48 -10.48 0.88
C MET A 57 -4.91 -11.25 2.09
N ALA A 58 -4.63 -12.55 1.93
CA ALA A 58 -4.05 -13.36 3.00
C ALA A 58 -2.68 -12.86 3.48
N TRP A 59 -1.84 -12.34 2.56
CA TRP A 59 -0.57 -11.73 2.92
C TRP A 59 -0.76 -10.37 3.59
N ILE A 60 -1.74 -9.59 3.14
CA ILE A 60 -2.06 -8.30 3.76
C ILE A 60 -2.56 -8.50 5.20
N GLU A 61 -3.40 -9.51 5.44
CA GLU A 61 -3.86 -9.88 6.77
C GLU A 61 -2.67 -10.27 7.67
N GLU A 62 -1.74 -11.09 7.17
CA GLU A 62 -0.53 -11.45 7.89
C GLU A 62 0.37 -10.24 8.21
N PHE A 63 0.60 -9.35 7.24
CA PHE A 63 1.37 -8.12 7.43
C PHE A 63 0.71 -7.17 8.44
N PHE A 64 -0.62 -7.08 8.42
CA PHE A 64 -1.38 -6.27 9.38
C PHE A 64 -1.23 -6.82 10.80
N GLU A 65 -1.31 -8.14 10.99
CA GLU A 65 -1.11 -8.79 12.29
C GLU A 65 0.32 -8.62 12.81
N GLN A 66 1.31 -8.71 11.93
CA GLN A 66 2.73 -8.53 12.26
C GLN A 66 3.12 -7.06 12.45
N LYS A 67 2.20 -6.13 12.14
CA LYS A 67 2.42 -4.68 12.16
C LYS A 67 3.55 -4.27 11.22
N GLU A 68 3.55 -4.84 10.02
CA GLU A 68 4.49 -4.46 8.96
C GLU A 68 4.06 -3.14 8.30
N PRO A 69 4.98 -2.20 8.05
CA PRO A 69 4.66 -0.92 7.42
C PRO A 69 3.96 -1.08 6.06
N ALA A 70 3.02 -0.18 5.75
CA ALA A 70 2.28 -0.24 4.48
C ALA A 70 3.17 -0.02 3.25
N ASP A 71 4.27 0.74 3.38
CA ASP A 71 5.27 0.91 2.31
C ASP A 71 5.94 -0.44 1.98
N ASP A 72 6.38 -1.18 3.01
CA ASP A 72 7.04 -2.48 2.87
C ASP A 72 6.07 -3.55 2.34
N ALA A 73 4.85 -3.61 2.88
CA ALA A 73 3.81 -4.49 2.37
C ALA A 73 3.48 -4.21 0.90
N SER A 74 3.41 -2.94 0.51
CA SER A 74 3.18 -2.55 -0.90
C SER A 74 4.31 -3.00 -1.82
N ALA A 75 5.55 -2.99 -1.35
CA ALA A 75 6.70 -3.48 -2.11
C ALA A 75 6.59 -4.98 -2.36
N GLU A 76 6.25 -5.78 -1.33
CA GLU A 76 6.05 -7.22 -1.46
C GLU A 76 4.86 -7.56 -2.39
N ILE A 77 3.73 -6.87 -2.21
CA ILE A 77 2.53 -7.07 -3.03
C ILE A 77 2.80 -6.69 -4.50
N GLY A 78 3.50 -5.58 -4.72
CA GLY A 78 3.80 -5.04 -6.05
C GLY A 78 4.90 -5.81 -6.79
N TYR A 79 5.93 -6.30 -6.07
CA TYR A 79 7.08 -7.01 -6.63
C TYR A 79 6.90 -8.53 -6.73
N SER A 80 5.93 -9.12 -6.02
CA SER A 80 5.71 -10.57 -6.07
C SER A 80 5.39 -11.05 -7.50
N CYS A 81 6.41 -11.53 -8.21
CA CYS A 81 6.26 -12.40 -9.36
C CYS A 81 5.55 -13.66 -8.88
N GLY A 82 4.33 -13.88 -9.38
CA GLY A 82 3.71 -15.21 -9.30
C GLY A 82 4.58 -16.26 -9.98
#